data_AF-A0A9P0ACQ1-F1
#
_entry.id   AF-A0A9P0ACQ1-F1
#
_cell.length_a   1.000
_cell.length_b   1.000
_cell.length_c   1.000
_cell.angle_alpha   90.00
_cell.angle_beta   90.00
_cell.angle_gamma   90.00
#
_symmetry.space_group_name_H-M   'P 1'
#
loop_
_entity.id
_entity.type
_entity.pdbx_description
1 polymer ?
#
loop_
_entity_poly.entity_id
_entity_poly.type
_entity_poly.pdbx_seq_one_letter_code
_entity_poly.pdbx_strand_id
1 'polypeptide(L)'
;MTSYASSLFFWRFVFATAVLICLFKDVEVQSQNAAAELALMQQFEQFMVEHEKVYDSLAEKMRRFEIFKDNLKKIEELNADPEQTAIFGVNVMADLTKLVDCTKESDMCEGGEFEAAFKVMQDPGLTSEKEYPYKAANGTCKSKFTVIEKLKSYKDVSGSDSKLIAALPTSPLVIAMNANDDFQWYIGGVLNPKSCPADGLNHGVVIIGLCGDSWLIRNSWGTKWGTEKGHIYIKRGKCGIGLWAYSFKA
;
A
#
# COMPACT_ATOMS: atom_id res chain seq x y z
N MET A 1 -66.84 -24.67 -9.24
CA MET A 1 -66.04 -24.17 -8.09
C MET A 1 -64.73 -24.95 -7.87
N THR A 2 -64.45 -26.05 -8.59
CA THR A 2 -63.31 -26.95 -8.32
C THR A 2 -61.92 -26.44 -8.74
N SER A 3 -61.83 -25.46 -9.65
CA SER A 3 -60.54 -25.07 -10.28
C SER A 3 -59.55 -24.28 -9.39
N TYR A 4 -60.00 -23.74 -8.26
CA TYR A 4 -59.14 -22.89 -7.40
C TYR A 4 -58.38 -23.67 -6.32
N ALA A 5 -58.93 -24.80 -5.85
CA ALA A 5 -58.29 -25.58 -4.80
C ALA A 5 -57.00 -26.28 -5.28
N SER A 6 -57.03 -26.86 -6.48
CA SER A 6 -55.87 -27.54 -7.08
C SER A 6 -54.71 -26.59 -7.36
N SER A 7 -54.98 -25.38 -7.86
CA SER A 7 -53.93 -24.38 -8.07
C SER A 7 -53.35 -23.88 -6.75
N LEU A 8 -54.16 -23.65 -5.71
CA LEU A 8 -53.66 -23.27 -4.37
C LEU A 8 -52.73 -24.32 -3.76
N PHE A 9 -53.03 -25.62 -3.92
CA PHE A 9 -52.11 -26.69 -3.49
C PHE A 9 -50.83 -26.74 -4.34
N PHE A 10 -50.93 -26.62 -5.67
CA PHE A 10 -49.78 -26.59 -6.56
C PHE A 10 -48.84 -25.42 -6.24
N TRP A 11 -49.36 -24.20 -6.14
CA TRP A 11 -48.57 -23.03 -5.77
C TRP A 11 -47.95 -23.17 -4.38
N ARG A 12 -48.66 -23.68 -3.38
CA ARG A 12 -48.09 -23.95 -2.05
C ARG A 12 -46.92 -24.94 -2.11
N PHE A 13 -47.01 -25.99 -2.92
CA PHE A 13 -45.93 -26.95 -3.10
C PHE A 13 -44.73 -26.31 -3.81
N VAL A 14 -44.96 -25.56 -4.89
CA VAL A 14 -43.91 -24.80 -5.60
C VAL A 14 -43.20 -23.83 -4.65
N PHE A 15 -43.93 -23.01 -3.89
CA PHE A 15 -43.35 -22.09 -2.89
C PHE A 15 -42.56 -22.84 -1.81
N ALA A 16 -43.06 -23.96 -1.29
CA ALA A 16 -42.34 -24.76 -0.30
C ALA A 16 -41.03 -25.33 -0.86
N THR A 17 -41.03 -25.87 -2.09
CA THR A 17 -39.81 -26.35 -2.75
C THR A 17 -38.81 -25.23 -3.05
N ALA A 18 -39.29 -24.05 -3.50
CA ALA A 18 -38.43 -22.90 -3.76
C ALA A 18 -37.75 -22.39 -2.48
N VAL A 19 -38.48 -22.27 -1.37
CA VAL A 19 -37.91 -21.90 -0.06
C VAL A 19 -36.88 -22.94 0.40
N LEU A 20 -37.15 -24.24 0.24
CA LEU A 20 -36.20 -25.29 0.61
C LEU A 20 -34.90 -25.19 -0.22
N ILE A 21 -35.02 -24.95 -1.53
CA ILE A 21 -33.87 -24.80 -2.44
C ILE A 21 -33.04 -23.54 -2.10
N CYS A 22 -33.66 -22.44 -1.69
CA CYS A 22 -32.92 -21.27 -1.19
C CYS A 22 -32.15 -21.62 0.09
N LEU A 23 -32.81 -22.20 1.10
CA LEU A 23 -32.18 -22.54 2.38
C LEU A 23 -30.98 -23.51 2.22
N PHE A 24 -31.07 -24.49 1.31
CA PHE A 24 -29.93 -25.36 1.01
C PHE A 24 -28.76 -24.60 0.37
N LYS A 25 -29.03 -23.67 -0.57
CA LYS A 25 -27.99 -22.83 -1.19
C LYS A 25 -27.35 -21.86 -0.20
N ASP A 26 -28.13 -21.27 0.69
CA ASP A 26 -27.63 -20.35 1.72
C ASP A 26 -26.63 -21.07 2.64
N VAL A 27 -26.98 -22.29 3.10
CA VAL A 27 -26.09 -23.15 3.90
C VAL A 27 -24.84 -23.57 3.11
N GLU A 28 -24.97 -23.93 1.83
CA GLU A 28 -23.85 -24.33 0.98
C GLU A 28 -22.85 -23.18 0.78
N VAL A 29 -23.32 -21.98 0.43
CA VAL A 29 -22.50 -20.75 0.30
C VAL A 29 -21.85 -20.39 1.64
N GLN A 30 -22.59 -20.47 2.75
CA GLN A 30 -22.05 -20.15 4.07
C GLN A 30 -20.94 -21.13 4.50
N SER A 31 -21.03 -22.41 4.09
CA SER A 31 -19.98 -23.41 4.32
C SER A 31 -18.71 -23.14 3.50
N GLN A 32 -18.84 -22.70 2.25
CA GLN A 32 -17.69 -22.38 1.38
C GLN A 32 -16.95 -21.12 1.85
N ASN A 33 -17.69 -20.08 2.26
CA ASN A 33 -17.11 -18.86 2.81
C ASN A 33 -16.25 -19.15 4.07
N ALA A 34 -16.77 -19.99 4.98
CA ALA A 34 -16.04 -20.39 6.19
C ALA A 34 -14.77 -21.20 5.88
N ALA A 35 -14.80 -22.06 4.86
CA ALA A 35 -13.63 -22.81 4.42
C ALA A 35 -12.55 -21.91 3.79
N ALA A 36 -12.94 -20.92 2.99
CA ALA A 36 -12.01 -19.95 2.40
C ALA A 36 -11.35 -19.04 3.46
N GLU A 37 -12.12 -18.57 4.45
CA GLU A 37 -11.58 -17.73 5.53
C GLU A 37 -10.65 -18.51 6.46
N LEU A 38 -10.89 -19.82 6.67
CA LEU A 38 -9.97 -20.71 7.38
C LEU A 38 -8.63 -20.89 6.64
N ALA A 39 -8.66 -21.06 5.32
CA ALA A 39 -7.45 -21.20 4.51
C ALA A 39 -6.60 -19.91 4.54
N LEU A 40 -7.24 -18.74 4.42
CA LEU A 40 -6.58 -17.45 4.60
C LEU A 40 -5.96 -17.31 5.99
N MET A 41 -6.66 -17.72 7.06
CA MET A 41 -6.13 -17.67 8.43
C MET A 41 -4.91 -18.58 8.60
N GLN A 42 -4.91 -19.79 8.00
CA GLN A 42 -3.74 -20.68 8.01
C GLN A 42 -2.53 -20.06 7.30
N GLN A 43 -2.74 -19.41 6.15
CA GLN A 43 -1.68 -18.71 5.43
C GLN A 43 -1.15 -17.50 6.21
N PHE A 44 -2.02 -16.80 6.95
CA PHE A 44 -1.62 -15.73 7.86
C PHE A 44 -0.85 -16.23 9.08
N GLU A 45 -1.24 -17.36 9.67
CA GLU A 45 -0.47 -18.02 10.73
C GLU A 45 0.90 -18.51 10.24
N GLN A 46 1.00 -19.00 9.00
CA GLN A 46 2.27 -19.33 8.38
C GLN A 46 3.15 -18.09 8.17
N PHE A 47 2.59 -16.99 7.67
CA PHE A 47 3.26 -15.67 7.60
C PHE A 47 3.77 -15.21 8.99
N MET A 48 2.98 -15.44 10.05
CA MET A 48 3.40 -15.11 11.40
C MET A 48 4.61 -15.93 11.86
N VAL A 49 4.67 -17.23 11.54
CA VAL A 49 5.82 -18.09 11.85
C VAL A 49 7.04 -17.72 11.00
N GLU A 50 6.86 -17.49 9.70
CA GLU A 50 7.95 -17.22 8.75
C GLU A 50 8.63 -15.85 8.95
N HIS A 51 7.91 -14.87 9.51
CA HIS A 51 8.43 -13.53 9.79
C HIS A 51 8.39 -13.15 11.27
N GLU A 52 8.37 -14.16 12.16
CA GLU A 52 8.47 -14.02 13.62
C GLU A 52 7.46 -13.02 14.24
N LYS A 53 6.27 -12.88 13.62
CA LYS A 53 5.25 -11.91 14.04
C LYS A 53 4.52 -12.41 15.30
N VAL A 54 4.74 -11.72 16.41
CA VAL A 54 3.94 -11.85 17.64
C VAL A 54 2.95 -10.69 17.72
N TYR A 55 1.71 -10.97 18.12
CA TYR A 55 0.66 -9.96 18.30
C TYR A 55 0.04 -10.07 19.70
N ASP A 56 0.03 -8.97 20.45
CA ASP A 56 -0.27 -8.93 21.90
C ASP A 56 -1.70 -9.35 22.29
N SER A 57 -2.60 -9.48 21.31
CA SER A 57 -3.98 -9.92 21.55
C SER A 57 -4.62 -10.52 20.30
N LEU A 58 -5.66 -11.33 20.51
CA LEU A 58 -6.51 -11.84 19.42
C LEU A 58 -7.11 -10.70 18.57
N ALA A 59 -7.44 -9.56 19.19
CA ALA A 59 -7.97 -8.38 18.50
C ALA A 59 -6.91 -7.56 17.73
N GLU A 60 -5.61 -7.79 18.00
CA GLU A 60 -4.52 -7.32 17.13
C GLU A 60 -4.34 -8.30 15.97
N LYS A 61 -4.18 -9.60 16.27
CA LYS A 61 -4.06 -10.67 15.27
C LYS A 61 -5.17 -10.61 14.22
N MET A 62 -6.43 -10.51 14.64
CA MET A 62 -7.57 -10.41 13.71
C MET A 62 -7.61 -9.14 12.87
N ARG A 63 -7.07 -7.99 13.32
CA ARG A 63 -6.99 -6.82 12.41
C ARG A 63 -5.78 -6.88 11.49
N ARG A 64 -4.66 -7.44 11.95
CA ARG A 64 -3.50 -7.69 11.08
C ARG A 64 -3.83 -8.73 10.01
N PHE A 65 -4.70 -9.69 10.32
CA PHE A 65 -5.31 -10.61 9.36
C PHE A 65 -6.11 -9.89 8.26
N GLU A 66 -6.95 -8.89 8.58
CA GLU A 66 -7.66 -8.11 7.54
C GLU A 66 -6.69 -7.31 6.65
N ILE A 67 -5.68 -6.66 7.23
CA ILE A 67 -4.68 -5.91 6.45
C ILE A 67 -3.85 -6.87 5.57
N PHE A 68 -3.55 -8.07 6.09
CA PHE A 68 -2.91 -9.15 5.34
C PHE A 68 -3.81 -9.67 4.21
N LYS A 69 -5.12 -9.85 4.44
CA LYS A 69 -6.11 -10.22 3.40
C LYS A 69 -6.13 -9.20 2.25
N ASP A 70 -6.18 -7.91 2.56
CA ASP A 70 -6.15 -6.85 1.54
C ASP A 70 -4.83 -6.85 0.74
N ASN A 71 -3.69 -7.01 1.42
CA ASN A 71 -2.38 -7.06 0.76
C ASN A 71 -2.14 -8.37 -0.02
N LEU A 72 -2.64 -9.52 0.47
CA LEU A 72 -2.56 -10.82 -0.20
C LEU A 72 -3.42 -10.85 -1.45
N LYS A 73 -4.69 -10.43 -1.34
CA LYS A 73 -5.54 -10.22 -2.51
C LYS A 73 -4.85 -9.31 -3.54
N LYS A 74 -4.12 -8.28 -3.08
CA LYS A 74 -3.37 -7.40 -3.97
C LYS A 74 -2.09 -8.02 -4.56
N ILE A 75 -1.55 -9.07 -3.95
CA ILE A 75 -0.52 -9.92 -4.56
C ILE A 75 -1.15 -10.83 -5.62
N GLU A 76 -2.25 -11.50 -5.31
CA GLU A 76 -2.98 -12.41 -6.21
C GLU A 76 -3.51 -11.72 -7.48
N GLU A 77 -4.19 -10.58 -7.33
CA GLU A 77 -4.68 -9.72 -8.44
C GLU A 77 -3.60 -9.39 -9.48
N LEU A 78 -2.32 -9.51 -9.11
CA LEU A 78 -1.18 -9.07 -9.90
C LEU A 78 -0.19 -10.20 -10.22
N ASN A 79 -0.35 -11.39 -9.62
CA ASN A 79 0.26 -12.62 -10.12
C ASN A 79 -0.65 -13.31 -11.17
N ALA A 80 -1.94 -12.96 -11.20
CA ALA A 80 -2.92 -13.42 -12.19
C ALA A 80 -2.92 -12.59 -13.50
N ASP A 81 -2.11 -11.54 -13.56
CA ASP A 81 -1.95 -10.65 -14.72
C ASP A 81 -0.96 -11.26 -15.73
N PRO A 82 -1.39 -11.65 -16.95
CA PRO A 82 -0.52 -12.31 -17.92
C PRO A 82 0.51 -11.38 -18.58
N GLU A 83 0.42 -10.07 -18.38
CA GLU A 83 1.42 -9.10 -18.85
C GLU A 83 2.50 -8.82 -17.78
N GLN A 84 2.38 -9.43 -16.59
CA GLN A 84 3.26 -9.20 -15.45
C GLN A 84 4.47 -10.15 -15.44
N THR A 85 5.69 -9.60 -15.56
CA THR A 85 6.94 -10.40 -15.54
C THR A 85 7.58 -10.54 -14.16
N ALA A 86 7.08 -9.82 -13.14
CA ALA A 86 7.60 -9.86 -11.78
C ALA A 86 6.77 -10.80 -10.89
N ILE A 87 7.45 -11.63 -10.09
CA ILE A 87 6.81 -12.53 -9.12
C ILE A 87 6.60 -11.77 -7.82
N PHE A 88 5.35 -11.66 -7.36
CA PHE A 88 5.03 -11.01 -6.09
C PHE A 88 4.68 -12.02 -5.02
N GLY A 89 5.14 -11.77 -3.80
CA GLY A 89 4.94 -12.64 -2.65
C GLY A 89 4.68 -11.86 -1.36
N VAL A 90 4.13 -12.58 -0.40
CA VAL A 90 4.06 -12.14 1.00
C VAL A 90 5.47 -11.83 1.51
N ASN A 91 5.58 -10.80 2.34
CA ASN A 91 6.82 -10.40 3.02
C ASN A 91 6.48 -9.64 4.30
N VAL A 92 7.49 -9.37 5.14
CA VAL A 92 7.37 -8.73 6.46
C VAL A 92 6.55 -7.42 6.49
N MET A 93 6.39 -6.71 5.38
CA MET A 93 5.65 -5.44 5.28
C MET A 93 4.15 -5.58 4.95
N ALA A 94 3.61 -6.80 4.89
CA ALA A 94 2.21 -7.07 4.53
C ALA A 94 1.13 -6.55 5.52
N ASP A 95 1.49 -5.73 6.52
CA ASP A 95 0.60 -5.28 7.60
C ASP A 95 0.75 -3.79 8.08
N LEU A 96 1.22 -2.84 7.23
CA LEU A 96 1.62 -1.45 7.63
C LEU A 96 1.14 -0.27 6.72
N THR A 97 0.92 0.95 7.29
CA THR A 97 0.66 2.24 6.56
C THR A 97 0.98 3.56 7.35
N LYS A 98 0.42 4.76 7.00
CA LYS A 98 1.00 6.14 7.17
C LYS A 98 -0.06 7.28 7.00
N LEU A 99 -0.01 8.54 7.51
CA LEU A 99 0.86 9.29 8.48
C LEU A 99 0.33 10.74 8.81
N VAL A 100 -0.25 11.46 7.84
CA VAL A 100 -0.18 12.94 7.62
C VAL A 100 -0.37 13.95 8.78
N ASP A 101 -1.41 13.84 9.62
CA ASP A 101 -1.98 14.98 10.40
C ASP A 101 -1.05 15.71 11.42
N CYS A 102 0.17 15.23 11.68
CA CYS A 102 1.00 15.66 12.84
C CYS A 102 2.24 16.53 12.53
N THR A 103 2.51 16.83 11.26
CA THR A 103 3.65 17.67 10.84
C THR A 103 3.35 19.16 10.99
N LYS A 104 3.83 19.77 12.08
CA LYS A 104 3.59 21.18 12.44
C LYS A 104 4.20 22.22 11.49
N GLU A 105 5.14 21.80 10.65
CA GLU A 105 5.91 22.64 9.71
C GLU A 105 5.55 22.23 8.26
N SER A 106 4.25 21.99 7.99
CA SER A 106 3.74 21.58 6.69
C SER A 106 2.29 22.03 6.52
N ASP A 107 1.88 22.29 5.29
CA ASP A 107 0.50 22.60 4.92
C ASP A 107 -0.34 21.32 4.68
N MET A 108 0.07 20.21 5.32
CA MET A 108 -0.60 18.90 5.34
C MET A 108 -0.81 18.29 3.95
N CYS A 109 -2.01 18.40 3.36
CA CYS A 109 -2.28 17.91 2.00
C CYS A 109 -1.82 18.87 0.89
N GLU A 110 -1.59 20.16 1.20
CA GLU A 110 -1.13 21.14 0.21
C GLU A 110 0.40 21.10 0.00
N GLY A 111 1.16 20.50 0.93
CA GLY A 111 2.61 20.33 0.83
C GLY A 111 3.30 20.15 2.18
N GLY A 112 4.59 19.77 2.16
CA GLY A 112 5.40 19.64 3.37
C GLY A 112 6.84 19.18 3.10
N GLU A 113 7.76 19.55 4.00
CA GLU A 113 9.18 19.19 3.92
C GLU A 113 9.45 17.82 4.56
N PHE A 114 10.50 17.13 4.10
CA PHE A 114 10.85 15.81 4.62
C PHE A 114 11.33 15.86 6.07
N GLU A 115 12.14 16.86 6.44
CA GLU A 115 12.64 17.08 7.79
C GLU A 115 11.49 17.31 8.79
N ALA A 116 10.40 17.98 8.38
CA ALA A 116 9.20 18.14 9.21
C ALA A 116 8.56 16.77 9.54
N ALA A 117 8.48 15.87 8.55
CA ALA A 117 8.03 14.49 8.75
C ALA A 117 9.04 13.66 9.57
N PHE A 118 10.35 13.86 9.36
CA PHE A 118 11.38 13.14 10.10
C PHE A 118 11.42 13.53 11.58
N LYS A 119 11.19 14.80 11.91
CA LYS A 119 10.97 15.27 13.29
C LYS A 119 9.85 14.46 13.96
N VAL A 120 8.68 14.35 13.32
CA VAL A 120 7.55 13.55 13.84
C VAL A 120 7.88 12.06 13.95
N MET A 121 8.61 11.50 12.97
CA MET A 121 9.08 10.11 13.00
C MET A 121 10.13 9.84 14.09
N GLN A 122 10.86 10.86 14.55
CA GLN A 122 11.77 10.79 15.69
C GLN A 122 11.04 10.98 17.03
N ASP A 123 10.22 12.03 17.15
CA ASP A 123 9.37 12.29 18.31
C ASP A 123 8.07 13.03 17.91
N PRO A 124 6.88 12.52 18.27
CA PRO A 124 6.61 11.38 19.18
C PRO A 124 6.96 10.01 18.61
N GLY A 125 7.15 9.87 17.29
CA GLY A 125 7.33 8.59 16.61
C GLY A 125 6.12 8.20 15.75
N LEU A 126 6.17 7.03 15.12
CA LEU A 126 5.11 6.49 14.28
C LEU A 126 4.15 5.60 15.06
N THR A 127 2.87 5.62 14.67
CA THR A 127 1.85 4.66 15.10
C THR A 127 1.39 3.80 13.91
N SER A 128 0.52 2.83 14.19
CA SER A 128 -0.11 1.99 13.16
C SER A 128 -1.23 2.73 12.43
N GLU A 129 -1.43 2.43 11.14
CA GLU A 129 -2.64 2.80 10.39
C GLU A 129 -3.92 2.38 11.12
N LYS A 130 -3.87 1.23 11.81
CA LYS A 130 -4.96 0.74 12.67
C LYS A 130 -5.43 1.79 13.68
N GLU A 131 -4.50 2.55 14.24
CA GLU A 131 -4.75 3.58 15.24
C GLU A 131 -4.90 4.98 14.64
N TYR A 132 -4.32 5.21 13.46
CA TYR A 132 -4.36 6.48 12.73
C TYR A 132 -4.53 6.27 11.21
N PRO A 133 -5.76 6.04 10.72
CA PRO A 133 -5.99 5.82 9.29
C PRO A 133 -5.75 7.08 8.44
N TYR A 134 -5.24 6.88 7.23
CA TYR A 134 -5.14 7.90 6.18
C TYR A 134 -6.52 8.31 5.67
N LYS A 135 -6.70 9.62 5.41
CA LYS A 135 -8.00 10.22 5.06
C LYS A 135 -8.01 10.95 3.71
N ALA A 136 -6.85 11.12 3.07
CA ALA A 136 -6.66 12.01 1.92
C ALA A 136 -7.20 13.44 2.12
N ALA A 137 -7.19 13.94 3.37
CA ALA A 137 -7.71 15.24 3.76
C ALA A 137 -7.03 15.71 5.06
N ASN A 138 -6.95 17.03 5.26
CA ASN A 138 -6.36 17.64 6.45
C ASN A 138 -7.15 17.28 7.72
N GLY A 139 -6.47 16.72 8.72
CA GLY A 139 -7.02 16.44 10.04
C GLY A 139 -6.28 17.15 11.17
N THR A 140 -6.77 16.97 12.39
CA THR A 140 -6.10 17.45 13.62
C THR A 140 -5.24 16.33 14.19
N CYS A 141 -3.94 16.58 14.39
CA CYS A 141 -3.01 15.63 15.00
C CYS A 141 -3.57 14.98 16.27
N LYS A 142 -3.72 13.66 16.25
CA LYS A 142 -4.14 12.86 17.41
C LYS A 142 -3.14 13.00 18.55
N SER A 143 -3.56 13.60 19.65
CA SER A 143 -2.69 13.97 20.78
C SER A 143 -2.16 12.81 21.62
N LYS A 144 -2.64 11.58 21.40
CA LYS A 144 -2.16 10.34 22.03
C LYS A 144 -2.28 9.17 21.05
N PHE A 145 -1.24 8.36 20.94
CA PHE A 145 -1.24 7.08 20.24
C PHE A 145 -0.15 6.15 20.77
N THR A 146 -0.27 4.85 20.54
CA THR A 146 0.80 3.89 20.76
C THR A 146 1.87 4.09 19.68
N VAL A 147 3.08 4.41 20.12
CA VAL A 147 4.26 4.50 19.24
C VAL A 147 4.76 3.08 18.98
N ILE A 148 4.83 2.68 17.72
CA ILE A 148 5.29 1.35 17.28
C ILE A 148 6.71 1.38 16.68
N GLU A 149 7.16 2.53 16.21
CA GLU A 149 8.47 2.71 15.57
C GLU A 149 8.96 4.15 15.74
N LYS A 150 10.28 4.35 15.82
CA LYS A 150 10.94 5.66 15.84
C LYS A 150 12.15 5.65 14.89
N LEU A 151 12.17 6.60 13.95
CA LEU A 151 13.32 6.84 13.08
C LEU A 151 14.54 7.14 13.93
N LYS A 152 15.55 6.26 13.94
CA LYS A 152 16.75 6.45 14.77
C LYS A 152 17.61 7.59 14.24
N SER A 153 17.91 7.58 12.95
CA SER A 153 18.55 8.70 12.26
C SER A 153 18.27 8.68 10.76
N TYR A 154 18.25 9.88 10.18
CA TYR A 154 18.34 10.10 8.74
C TYR A 154 19.68 10.75 8.39
N LYS A 155 20.05 10.68 7.12
CA LYS A 155 21.23 11.35 6.58
C LYS A 155 20.91 11.95 5.21
N ASP A 156 21.18 13.23 5.07
CA ASP A 156 21.23 13.91 3.77
C ASP A 156 22.28 13.25 2.86
N VAL A 157 21.81 12.75 1.72
CA VAL A 157 22.63 12.15 0.65
C VAL A 157 22.53 12.93 -0.67
N SER A 158 21.94 14.13 -0.66
CA SER A 158 21.76 15.02 -1.81
C SER A 158 23.08 15.34 -2.53
N GLY A 159 23.07 15.32 -3.86
CA GLY A 159 24.24 15.50 -4.70
C GLY A 159 24.11 14.75 -6.04
N SER A 160 25.23 14.26 -6.56
CA SER A 160 25.28 13.52 -7.82
C SER A 160 24.62 12.13 -7.73
N ASP A 161 24.21 11.58 -8.89
CA ASP A 161 23.70 10.20 -8.98
C ASP A 161 24.65 9.20 -8.28
N SER A 162 25.97 9.37 -8.39
CA SER A 162 26.97 8.54 -7.71
C SER A 162 26.87 8.56 -6.18
N LYS A 163 26.50 9.70 -5.56
CA LYS A 163 26.29 9.82 -4.11
C LYS A 163 25.03 9.08 -3.68
N LEU A 164 23.97 9.12 -4.49
CA LEU A 164 22.73 8.37 -4.27
C LEU A 164 22.96 6.85 -4.50
N ILE A 165 23.66 6.45 -5.56
CA ILE A 165 24.02 5.04 -5.83
C ILE A 165 24.82 4.44 -4.66
N ALA A 166 25.72 5.22 -4.03
CA ALA A 166 26.48 4.78 -2.87
C ALA A 166 25.65 4.72 -1.55
N ALA A 167 24.50 5.38 -1.50
CA ALA A 167 23.60 5.39 -0.34
C ALA A 167 22.48 4.33 -0.42
N LEU A 168 22.00 4.03 -1.64
CA LEU A 168 20.89 3.11 -1.89
C LEU A 168 21.07 1.70 -1.26
N PRO A 169 22.28 1.10 -1.17
CA PRO A 169 22.49 -0.17 -0.48
C PRO A 169 22.25 -0.15 1.04
N THR A 170 22.17 1.03 1.69
CA THR A 170 21.91 1.11 3.14
C THR A 170 20.43 1.30 3.47
N SER A 171 19.64 1.83 2.54
CA SER A 171 18.20 2.09 2.67
C SER A 171 17.60 2.58 1.35
N PRO A 172 16.30 2.34 1.09
CA PRO A 172 15.55 3.11 0.10
C PRO A 172 15.67 4.62 0.36
N LEU A 173 15.83 5.42 -0.70
CA LEU A 173 16.08 6.85 -0.57
C LEU A 173 14.79 7.65 -0.76
N VAL A 174 14.43 8.47 0.22
CA VAL A 174 13.34 9.45 0.08
C VAL A 174 13.89 10.66 -0.68
N ILE A 175 13.27 11.00 -1.81
CA ILE A 175 13.74 12.10 -2.68
C ILE A 175 12.57 12.99 -3.10
N ALA A 176 12.86 14.27 -3.31
CA ALA A 176 11.97 15.17 -4.05
C ALA A 176 12.41 15.26 -5.51
N MET A 177 11.44 15.48 -6.39
CA MET A 177 11.67 15.66 -7.83
C MET A 177 10.62 16.58 -8.46
N ASN A 178 10.87 17.01 -9.69
CA ASN A 178 9.86 17.60 -10.56
C ASN A 178 9.10 16.50 -11.32
N ALA A 179 7.83 16.31 -11.00
CA ALA A 179 6.87 15.59 -11.83
C ALA A 179 6.09 16.61 -12.67
N ASN A 180 6.26 16.54 -13.99
CA ASN A 180 5.49 17.30 -14.97
C ASN A 180 4.38 16.44 -15.59
N ASP A 181 3.60 17.01 -16.51
CA ASP A 181 2.48 16.35 -17.19
C ASP A 181 2.85 14.99 -17.82
N ASP A 182 4.10 14.79 -18.27
CA ASP A 182 4.61 13.51 -18.79
C ASP A 182 4.43 12.35 -17.78
N PHE A 183 4.41 12.64 -16.48
CA PHE A 183 4.24 11.64 -15.42
C PHE A 183 2.79 11.18 -15.30
N GLN A 184 1.80 12.05 -15.53
CA GLN A 184 0.38 11.68 -15.41
C GLN A 184 0.02 10.53 -16.37
N TRP A 185 0.65 10.52 -17.55
CA TRP A 185 0.41 9.56 -18.63
C TRP A 185 1.42 8.40 -18.68
N TYR A 186 2.32 8.29 -17.69
CA TYR A 186 3.29 7.21 -17.63
C TYR A 186 2.61 5.86 -17.30
N ILE A 187 2.87 4.86 -18.13
CA ILE A 187 2.33 3.48 -18.02
C ILE A 187 3.39 2.38 -18.18
N GLY A 188 4.65 2.71 -18.51
CA GLY A 188 5.68 1.70 -18.74
C GLY A 188 6.96 2.22 -19.41
N GLY A 189 8.00 1.38 -19.41
CA GLY A 189 9.32 1.70 -19.98
C GLY A 189 10.13 2.69 -19.13
N VAL A 190 11.24 3.21 -19.69
CA VAL A 190 12.08 4.23 -19.02
C VAL A 190 11.62 5.63 -19.44
N LEU A 191 11.07 6.41 -18.51
CA LEU A 191 10.74 7.80 -18.75
C LEU A 191 12.03 8.63 -18.89
N ASN A 192 12.17 9.31 -20.03
CA ASN A 192 13.24 10.24 -20.33
C ASN A 192 12.61 11.56 -20.82
N PRO A 193 12.06 12.37 -19.90
CA PRO A 193 11.24 13.52 -20.26
C PRO A 193 12.11 14.62 -20.87
N LYS A 194 11.52 15.39 -21.79
CA LYS A 194 12.23 16.47 -22.51
C LYS A 194 12.46 17.68 -21.62
N SER A 195 11.49 18.00 -20.76
CA SER A 195 11.57 19.06 -19.76
C SER A 195 10.99 18.57 -18.45
N CYS A 196 11.78 18.64 -17.38
CA CYS A 196 11.32 18.56 -16.00
C CYS A 196 12.31 19.42 -15.17
N PRO A 197 12.01 20.71 -14.95
CA PRO A 197 12.96 21.69 -14.41
C PRO A 197 13.42 21.31 -13.00
N ALA A 198 14.72 21.42 -12.74
CA ALA A 198 15.33 20.98 -11.49
C ALA A 198 15.01 21.90 -10.31
N ASP A 199 14.75 23.17 -10.59
CA ASP A 199 14.28 24.22 -9.67
C ASP A 199 12.78 24.12 -9.36
N GLY A 200 12.03 23.27 -10.06
CA GLY A 200 10.58 23.06 -9.88
C GLY A 200 10.23 21.80 -9.08
N LEU A 201 10.95 21.46 -8.01
CA LEU A 201 10.65 20.28 -7.18
C LEU A 201 9.22 20.38 -6.61
N ASN A 202 8.38 19.37 -6.88
CA ASN A 202 6.95 19.40 -6.55
C ASN A 202 6.38 18.04 -6.09
N HIS A 203 7.16 16.96 -6.15
CA HIS A 203 6.67 15.61 -5.86
C HIS A 203 7.66 14.79 -5.03
N GLY A 204 7.15 14.11 -3.99
CA GLY A 204 7.93 13.32 -3.04
C GLY A 204 7.75 11.82 -3.24
N VAL A 205 8.84 11.11 -3.52
CA VAL A 205 8.85 9.69 -3.91
C VAL A 205 10.01 8.92 -3.27
N VAL A 206 10.09 7.61 -3.50
CA VAL A 206 11.15 6.75 -2.93
C VAL A 206 11.90 6.01 -4.02
N ILE A 207 13.23 6.19 -4.13
CA ILE A 207 14.09 5.33 -4.94
C ILE A 207 14.27 4.01 -4.19
N ILE A 208 13.93 2.90 -4.84
CA ILE A 208 14.06 1.55 -4.29
C ILE A 208 15.06 0.67 -5.06
N GLY A 209 15.55 1.13 -6.22
CA GLY A 209 16.46 0.34 -7.06
C GLY A 209 17.06 1.09 -8.25
N LEU A 210 17.76 0.34 -9.09
CA LEU A 210 18.37 0.79 -10.35
C LEU A 210 18.01 -0.19 -11.47
N CYS A 211 17.83 0.33 -12.68
CA CYS A 211 17.70 -0.45 -13.92
C CYS A 211 18.56 0.19 -15.02
N GLY A 212 19.78 -0.30 -15.19
CA GLY A 212 20.77 0.28 -16.10
C GLY A 212 21.07 1.75 -15.77
N ASP A 213 20.80 2.64 -16.72
CA ASP A 213 20.90 4.10 -16.57
C ASP A 213 19.64 4.78 -15.99
N SER A 214 18.82 4.02 -15.25
CA SER A 214 17.55 4.48 -14.69
C SER A 214 17.44 4.23 -13.20
N TRP A 215 16.79 5.14 -12.49
CA TRP A 215 16.25 4.92 -11.15
C TRP A 215 14.99 4.07 -11.23
N LEU A 216 14.81 3.11 -10.31
CA LEU A 216 13.50 2.50 -10.02
C LEU A 216 12.91 3.20 -8.80
N ILE A 217 11.75 3.83 -9.00
CA ILE A 217 11.09 4.71 -8.04
C ILE A 217 9.68 4.18 -7.72
N ARG A 218 9.32 4.17 -6.44
CA ARG A 218 7.97 3.95 -5.95
C ARG A 218 7.22 5.28 -5.82
N ASN A 219 6.07 5.37 -6.47
CA ASN A 219 5.16 6.51 -6.40
C ASN A 219 4.06 6.29 -5.32
N SER A 220 3.25 7.31 -5.07
CA SER A 220 2.13 7.33 -4.12
C SER A 220 0.75 7.33 -4.78
N TRP A 221 0.64 7.52 -6.11
CA TRP A 221 -0.62 7.65 -6.87
C TRP A 221 -1.40 6.32 -7.07
N GLY A 222 -1.28 5.39 -6.12
CA GLY A 222 -1.94 4.08 -6.15
C GLY A 222 -1.31 3.07 -7.13
N THR A 223 -1.79 1.83 -7.05
CA THR A 223 -1.22 0.68 -7.78
C THR A 223 -1.70 0.52 -9.23
N LYS A 224 -2.53 1.45 -9.73
CA LYS A 224 -3.06 1.46 -11.11
C LYS A 224 -2.37 2.47 -12.04
N TRP A 225 -1.41 3.23 -11.52
CA TRP A 225 -0.59 4.18 -12.29
C TRP A 225 0.79 3.57 -12.58
N GLY A 226 1.42 3.97 -13.68
CA GLY A 226 2.79 3.57 -14.00
C GLY A 226 2.98 2.08 -14.24
N THR A 227 4.23 1.64 -14.08
CA THR A 227 4.65 0.25 -14.23
C THR A 227 4.58 -0.47 -12.89
N GLU A 228 4.55 -1.81 -12.91
CA GLU A 228 4.79 -2.67 -11.73
C GLU A 228 4.11 -2.19 -10.43
N LYS A 229 2.81 -1.89 -10.45
CA LYS A 229 2.00 -1.51 -9.26
C LYS A 229 2.27 -0.11 -8.67
N GLY A 230 2.42 0.93 -9.47
CA GLY A 230 2.67 2.30 -8.95
C GLY A 230 4.16 2.66 -8.89
N HIS A 231 4.99 2.01 -9.70
CA HIS A 231 6.40 2.32 -9.86
C HIS A 231 6.67 3.03 -11.19
N ILE A 232 7.87 3.59 -11.31
CA ILE A 232 8.35 4.26 -12.51
C ILE A 232 9.86 4.07 -12.65
N TYR A 233 10.31 3.78 -13.88
CA TYR A 233 11.71 3.90 -14.25
C TYR A 233 11.99 5.28 -14.84
N ILE A 234 12.97 6.01 -14.32
CA ILE A 234 13.33 7.36 -14.80
C ILE A 234 14.82 7.41 -15.10
N LYS A 235 15.19 7.92 -16.27
CA LYS A 235 16.60 8.09 -16.64
C LYS A 235 17.34 8.97 -15.62
N ARG A 236 18.54 8.53 -15.20
CA ARG A 236 19.42 9.27 -14.28
C ARG A 236 19.81 10.66 -14.82
N GLY A 237 20.16 11.59 -13.93
CA GLY A 237 20.45 12.98 -14.29
C GLY A 237 19.23 13.78 -14.81
N LYS A 238 18.03 13.51 -14.30
CA LYS A 238 16.77 14.17 -14.70
C LYS A 238 15.95 14.66 -13.50
N CYS A 239 15.08 15.64 -13.78
CA CYS A 239 13.95 16.04 -12.92
C CYS A 239 14.32 16.47 -11.49
N GLY A 240 15.53 17.00 -11.29
CA GLY A 240 16.03 17.39 -9.98
C GLY A 240 16.30 16.22 -9.02
N ILE A 241 16.21 14.95 -9.47
CA ILE A 241 16.50 13.79 -8.63
C ILE A 241 17.94 13.90 -8.10
N GLY A 242 18.07 13.85 -6.77
CA GLY A 242 19.34 14.05 -6.08
C GLY A 242 19.57 15.45 -5.54
N LEU A 243 18.76 16.46 -5.90
CA LEU A 243 18.86 17.78 -5.26
C LEU A 243 18.46 17.75 -3.79
N TRP A 244 17.36 17.07 -3.46
CA TRP A 244 16.90 16.78 -2.10
C TRP A 244 16.74 15.26 -1.99
N ALA A 245 17.62 14.58 -1.25
CA ALA A 245 17.64 13.13 -1.12
C ALA A 245 18.15 12.66 0.25
N TYR A 246 17.44 11.72 0.88
CA TYR A 246 17.67 11.29 2.25
C TYR A 246 17.72 9.76 2.35
N SER A 247 18.70 9.26 3.10
CA SER A 247 18.83 7.86 3.51
C SER A 247 18.45 7.70 4.98
N PHE A 248 17.99 6.52 5.38
CA PHE A 248 17.67 6.21 6.77
C PHE A 248 18.66 5.19 7.34
N LYS A 249 18.79 5.18 8.67
CA LYS A 249 19.35 4.06 9.40
C LYS A 249 18.28 3.46 10.31
N ALA A 250 18.05 2.17 10.12
CA ALA A 250 17.36 1.30 11.08
C ALA A 250 18.22 1.03 12.32
#